data_AF-A0A7L1TAX8-F1
#
_entry.id   AF-A0A7L1TAX8-F1
#
_cell.length_a   1.000
_cell.length_b   1.000
_cell.length_c   1.000
_cell.angle_alpha   90.00
_cell.angle_beta   90.00
_cell.angle_gamma   90.00
#
_symmetry.space_group_name_H-M   'P 1'
#
loop_
_entity.id
_entity.type
_entity.pdbx_description
1 polymer ?
#
loop_
_entity_poly.entity_id
_entity_poly.type
_entity_poly.pdbx_seq_one_letter_code
_entity_poly.pdbx_strand_id
1 'polypeptide(L)'
;WALHLENLTISLSGQYECSFATYPHGSKAAKIQLIVKAEEEQHYVKEVWLNQTLEIPCIEDATSENLSNYPLKWLVGASGREEELVTKEPSCPAAYRNGSALYRQRVRLGLNNALMIFPTKIADDGRVFSCHVMYHPERVQKSSTTVRVFGK
;
A
#
# COMPACT_ATOMS: atom_id res chain seq x y z
N TRP A 1 33.65 6.59 6.56
CA TRP A 1 33.27 5.59 5.53
C TRP A 1 31.82 5.21 5.76
N ALA A 2 31.11 4.81 4.71
CA ALA A 2 29.71 4.39 4.78
C ALA A 2 29.54 3.10 3.99
N LEU A 3 28.81 2.14 4.55
CA LEU A 3 28.43 0.91 3.86
C LEU A 3 27.16 1.20 3.04
N HIS A 4 27.27 1.08 1.72
CA HIS A 4 26.13 1.14 0.81
C HIS A 4 25.81 -0.28 0.33
N LEU A 5 24.56 -0.70 0.51
CA LEU A 5 24.07 -2.00 0.06
C LEU A 5 23.16 -1.80 -1.15
N GLU A 6 23.43 -2.49 -2.25
CA GLU A 6 22.62 -2.48 -3.46
C GLU A 6 21.89 -3.83 -3.61
N ASN A 7 20.75 -3.83 -4.29
CA ASN A 7 19.93 -5.04 -4.53
C ASN A 7 19.58 -5.79 -3.25
N LEU A 8 18.88 -5.11 -2.35
CA LEU A 8 18.50 -5.66 -1.05
C LEU A 8 17.65 -6.93 -1.21
N THR A 9 18.12 -8.03 -0.64
CA THR A 9 17.37 -9.28 -0.53
C THR A 9 17.17 -9.67 0.94
N ILE A 10 16.19 -10.54 1.21
CA ILE A 10 15.88 -11.00 2.57
C ILE A 10 17.13 -11.60 3.25
N SER A 11 18.01 -12.23 2.47
CA SER A 11 19.27 -12.83 2.94
C SER A 11 20.26 -11.84 3.56
N LEU A 12 20.13 -10.54 3.26
CA LEU A 12 20.95 -9.47 3.86
C LEU A 12 20.41 -9.02 5.23
N SER A 13 19.31 -9.57 5.73
CA SER A 13 18.85 -9.28 7.09
C SER A 13 19.85 -9.82 8.11
N GLY A 14 20.25 -9.00 9.08
CA GLY A 14 21.28 -9.40 10.04
C GLY A 14 21.84 -8.25 10.86
N GLN A 15 22.76 -8.57 11.77
CA GLN A 15 23.48 -7.58 12.55
C GLN A 15 24.76 -7.17 11.79
N TYR A 16 24.87 -5.89 11.50
CA TYR A 16 26.04 -5.27 10.88
C TYR A 16 26.84 -4.55 11.95
N GLU A 17 28.16 -4.68 11.91
CA GLU A 17 29.07 -3.99 12.82
C GLU A 17 29.88 -2.95 12.06
N CYS A 18 29.95 -1.77 12.66
CA CYS A 18 30.77 -0.67 12.22
C CYS A 18 31.92 -0.49 13.23
N SER A 19 33.17 -0.78 12.85
CA SER A 19 34.32 -0.69 13.76
C SER A 19 35.45 0.18 13.18
N PHE A 20 35.96 1.09 14.00
CA PHE A 20 37.07 1.99 13.67
C PHE A 20 38.17 1.82 14.68
N ALA A 21 39.42 1.74 14.21
CA ALA A 21 40.61 1.79 15.04
C ALA A 21 41.48 2.97 14.64
N THR A 22 41.89 3.76 15.62
CA THR A 22 42.76 4.93 15.42
C THR A 22 43.82 4.94 16.51
N TYR A 23 45.10 4.95 16.13
CA TYR A 23 46.19 5.13 17.09
C TYR A 23 46.28 6.60 17.54
N PRO A 24 46.60 6.89 18.82
CA PRO A 24 46.70 5.99 19.98
C PRO A 24 45.35 5.68 20.67
N HIS A 25 44.23 6.13 20.09
CA HIS A 25 42.89 6.17 20.68
C HIS A 25 42.14 4.82 20.74
N GLY A 26 42.75 3.73 20.28
CA GLY A 26 42.16 2.39 20.31
C GLY A 26 41.03 2.19 19.29
N SER A 27 40.16 1.22 19.56
CA SER A 27 39.04 0.84 18.69
C SER A 27 37.68 1.16 19.30
N LYS A 28 36.74 1.61 18.46
CA LYS A 28 35.31 1.78 18.80
C LYS A 28 34.47 1.01 17.79
N ALA A 29 33.40 0.37 18.26
CA ALA A 29 32.46 -0.34 17.42
C ALA A 29 31.01 -0.02 17.77
N ALA A 30 30.14 -0.04 16.77
CA ALA A 30 28.69 0.11 16.90
C ALA A 30 27.99 -0.96 16.06
N LYS A 31 26.85 -1.46 16.55
CA LYS A 31 26.07 -2.51 15.89
C LYS A 31 24.74 -1.97 15.39
N ILE A 32 24.34 -2.39 14.20
CA ILE A 32 23.10 -1.99 13.53
C ILE A 32 22.36 -3.27 13.14
N GLN A 33 21.08 -3.38 13.49
CA GLN A 33 20.24 -4.47 13.02
C GLN A 33 19.56 -4.07 11.72
N LEU A 34 19.87 -4.76 10.62
CA LEU A 34 19.16 -4.62 9.34
C LEU A 34 18.06 -5.67 9.26
N ILE A 35 16.87 -5.25 8.87
CA ILE A 35 15.72 -6.12 8.60
C ILE A 35 15.23 -5.79 7.19
N VAL A 36 15.33 -6.76 6.28
CA VAL A 36 14.79 -6.68 4.93
C VAL A 36 13.51 -7.50 4.90
N LYS A 37 12.37 -6.83 4.67
CA LYS A 37 11.06 -7.46 4.51
C LYS A 37 10.78 -7.68 3.03
N ALA A 38 10.13 -8.78 2.69
CA ALA A 38 9.57 -8.97 1.36
C ALA A 38 8.47 -7.93 1.11
N GLU A 39 8.24 -7.59 -0.16
CA GLU A 39 7.03 -6.88 -0.55
C GLU A 39 5.86 -7.84 -0.31
N GLU A 40 5.14 -7.64 0.79
CA GLU A 40 4.02 -8.50 1.18
C GLU A 40 2.74 -7.89 0.61
N GLU A 41 2.23 -8.49 -0.47
CA GLU A 41 0.93 -8.12 -1.01
C GLU A 41 -0.16 -8.90 -0.26
N GLN A 42 -0.87 -8.20 0.62
CA GLN A 42 -1.97 -8.80 1.35
C GLN A 42 -3.18 -8.97 0.43
N HIS A 43 -3.80 -10.16 0.44
CA HIS A 43 -4.93 -10.48 -0.43
C HIS A 43 -6.18 -10.79 0.38
N TYR A 44 -7.22 -9.99 0.17
CA TYR A 44 -8.49 -10.08 0.88
C TYR A 44 -9.66 -10.36 -0.06
N VAL A 45 -10.77 -10.84 0.49
CA VAL A 45 -12.04 -11.00 -0.22
C VAL A 45 -13.12 -10.23 0.52
N LYS A 46 -13.86 -9.39 -0.20
CA LYS A 46 -14.96 -8.60 0.37
C LYS A 46 -16.27 -8.91 -0.33
N GLU A 47 -17.25 -9.33 0.45
CA GLU A 47 -18.60 -9.66 0.00
C GLU A 47 -19.54 -8.47 0.20
N VAL A 48 -20.37 -8.17 -0.79
CA VAL A 48 -21.32 -7.05 -0.74
C VAL A 48 -22.56 -7.34 -1.58
N TRP A 49 -23.73 -6.83 -1.17
CA TRP A 49 -24.95 -6.94 -1.98
C TRP A 49 -25.02 -5.83 -3.02
N LEU A 50 -25.79 -6.04 -4.08
CA LEU A 50 -26.08 -5.01 -5.08
C LEU A 50 -26.70 -3.76 -4.46
N ASN A 51 -26.36 -2.60 -5.02
CA ASN A 51 -26.83 -1.28 -4.60
C ASN A 51 -26.49 -0.90 -3.15
N GLN A 52 -25.52 -1.57 -2.53
CA GLN A 52 -24.97 -1.19 -1.23
C GLN A 52 -23.67 -0.39 -1.38
N THR A 53 -23.20 0.18 -0.27
CA THR A 53 -21.87 0.81 -0.21
C THR A 53 -20.85 -0.26 0.10
N LEU A 54 -19.87 -0.41 -0.78
CA LEU A 54 -18.69 -1.22 -0.53
C LEU A 54 -17.61 -0.35 0.09
N GLU A 55 -17.10 -0.77 1.24
CA GLU A 55 -15.96 -0.15 1.92
C GLU A 55 -14.80 -1.14 1.98
N ILE A 56 -13.67 -0.74 1.39
CA ILE A 56 -12.44 -1.52 1.35
C ILE A 56 -11.38 -0.77 2.15
N PRO A 57 -10.90 -1.31 3.28
CA PRO A 57 -9.78 -0.71 4.01
C PRO A 57 -8.51 -0.81 3.18
N CYS A 58 -7.67 0.23 3.20
CA CYS A 58 -6.39 0.19 2.51
C CYS A 58 -5.44 -0.83 3.17
N ILE A 59 -5.45 -0.90 4.51
CA ILE A 59 -4.68 -1.85 5.33
C ILE A 59 -5.59 -2.33 6.47
N GLU A 60 -5.73 -3.64 6.65
CA GLU A 60 -6.59 -4.23 7.71
C GLU A 60 -5.93 -4.19 9.09
N ASP A 61 -4.62 -4.41 9.16
CA ASP A 61 -3.86 -4.38 10.41
C ASP A 61 -3.30 -2.99 10.68
N ALA A 62 -3.93 -2.27 11.61
CA ALA A 62 -3.44 -1.01 12.14
C ALA A 62 -2.13 -1.21 12.93
N THR A 63 -1.01 -1.49 12.27
CA THR A 63 0.32 -1.35 12.86
C THR A 63 0.60 0.13 13.07
N SER A 64 0.12 0.68 14.19
CA SER A 64 0.45 1.94 14.93
C SER A 64 0.86 3.24 14.22
N GLU A 65 1.13 3.25 12.93
CA GLU A 65 1.53 4.40 12.15
C GLU A 65 0.30 4.99 11.47
N ASN A 66 0.10 6.29 11.67
CA ASN A 66 -1.04 7.00 11.11
C ASN A 66 -0.85 7.18 9.60
N LEU A 67 -1.26 6.17 8.82
CA LEU A 67 -1.07 6.15 7.37
C LEU A 67 -1.95 7.16 6.62
N SER A 68 -2.82 7.88 7.34
CA SER A 68 -3.67 8.93 6.76
C SER A 68 -2.88 10.03 6.04
N ASN A 69 -1.63 10.27 6.44
CA ASN A 69 -0.79 11.34 5.89
C ASN A 69 0.15 10.89 4.76
N TYR A 70 0.20 9.61 4.43
CA TYR A 70 1.12 9.12 3.40
C TYR A 70 0.51 9.23 1.99
N PRO A 71 1.36 9.41 0.96
CA PRO A 71 0.92 9.28 -0.42
C PRO A 71 0.37 7.88 -0.67
N LEU A 72 -0.74 7.80 -1.40
CA LEU A 72 -1.33 6.52 -1.78
C LEU A 72 -1.98 6.54 -3.15
N LYS A 73 -2.17 5.36 -3.71
CA LYS A 73 -2.93 5.12 -4.94
C LYS A 73 -3.92 3.98 -4.74
N TRP A 74 -5.11 4.17 -5.27
CA TRP A 74 -6.09 3.10 -5.45
C TRP A 74 -6.16 2.72 -6.92
N LEU A 75 -6.05 1.43 -7.19
CA LEU A 75 -6.09 0.83 -8.51
C LEU A 75 -7.25 -0.16 -8.58
N VAL A 76 -7.80 -0.36 -9.77
CA VAL A 76 -8.71 -1.47 -10.06
C VAL A 76 -8.17 -2.30 -11.22
N GLY A 77 -8.10 -3.61 -11.01
CA GLY A 77 -7.70 -4.58 -12.01
C GLY A 77 -8.91 -5.18 -12.74
N ALA A 78 -8.80 -5.32 -14.06
CA ALA A 78 -9.52 -6.34 -14.81
C ALA A 78 -8.64 -6.94 -15.90
N SER A 79 -8.63 -8.28 -15.97
CA SER A 79 -8.01 -9.02 -17.07
C SER A 79 -6.59 -8.55 -17.42
N GLY A 80 -5.74 -8.35 -16.40
CA GLY A 80 -4.32 -8.04 -16.55
C GLY A 80 -3.95 -6.56 -16.76
N ARG A 81 -4.92 -5.63 -16.73
CA ARG A 81 -4.68 -4.19 -16.76
C ARG A 81 -5.18 -3.52 -15.47
N GLU A 82 -4.34 -2.69 -14.87
CA GLU A 82 -4.68 -1.86 -13.72
C GLU A 82 -5.05 -0.45 -14.17
N GLU A 83 -6.16 0.07 -13.64
CA GLU A 83 -6.60 1.46 -13.83
C GLU A 83 -6.49 2.23 -12.51
N GLU A 84 -5.86 3.40 -12.54
CA GLU A 84 -5.79 4.30 -11.37
C GLU A 84 -7.14 4.97 -11.12
N LEU A 85 -7.69 4.79 -9.92
CA LEU A 85 -8.95 5.39 -9.47
C LEU A 85 -8.70 6.70 -8.72
N VAL A 86 -7.82 6.65 -7.73
CA VAL A 86 -7.56 7.77 -6.82
C VAL A 86 -6.08 7.84 -6.50
N THR A 87 -5.53 9.04 -6.50
CA THR A 87 -4.20 9.33 -5.95
C THR A 87 -4.33 10.40 -4.89
N LYS A 88 -3.69 10.21 -3.74
CA LYS A 88 -3.63 11.19 -2.66
C LYS A 88 -2.17 11.50 -2.37
N GLU A 89 -1.86 12.78 -2.25
CA GLU A 89 -0.56 13.27 -1.78
C GLU A 89 -0.71 13.87 -0.37
N PRO A 90 0.34 13.90 0.47
CA PRO A 90 0.26 14.33 1.87
C PRO A 90 -0.35 15.72 2.09
N SER A 91 -0.03 16.66 1.21
CA SER A 91 -0.39 18.08 1.32
C SER A 91 -1.51 18.52 0.39
N CYS A 92 -2.07 17.60 -0.41
CA CYS A 92 -3.07 17.91 -1.42
C CYS A 92 -4.34 17.06 -1.21
N PRO A 93 -5.51 17.58 -1.60
CA PRO A 93 -6.73 16.78 -1.66
C PRO A 93 -6.55 15.57 -2.58
N ALA A 94 -7.32 14.52 -2.32
CA ALA A 94 -7.34 13.34 -3.18
C ALA A 94 -7.75 13.72 -4.61
N ALA A 95 -6.89 13.37 -5.56
CA ALA A 95 -7.12 13.53 -6.98
C ALA A 95 -7.76 12.25 -7.53
N TYR A 96 -9.00 12.38 -8.02
CA TYR A 96 -9.70 11.31 -8.70
C TYR A 96 -9.27 11.32 -10.17
N ARG A 97 -8.71 10.21 -10.66
CA ARG A 97 -8.30 10.10 -12.06
C ARG A 97 -9.50 9.76 -12.93
N ASN A 98 -9.45 10.23 -14.17
CA ASN A 98 -10.43 9.90 -15.21
C ASN A 98 -10.21 8.48 -15.78
N GLY A 99 -9.82 7.51 -14.94
CA GLY A 99 -10.00 6.09 -15.25
C GLY A 99 -11.49 5.81 -15.42
N SER A 100 -11.84 4.77 -16.18
CA SER A 100 -13.16 4.50 -16.78
C SER A 100 -14.37 5.23 -16.17
N ALA A 101 -15.20 5.86 -17.03
CA ALA A 101 -16.39 6.64 -16.64
C ALA A 101 -17.33 5.92 -15.64
N LEU A 102 -17.23 4.59 -15.56
CA LEU A 102 -17.92 3.71 -14.62
C LEU A 102 -17.66 4.03 -13.13
N TYR A 103 -16.44 4.44 -12.76
CA TYR A 103 -16.05 4.61 -11.35
C TYR A 103 -16.03 6.08 -10.90
N ARG A 104 -15.91 7.01 -11.84
CA ARG A 104 -15.75 8.46 -11.58
C ARG A 104 -16.78 9.08 -10.62
N GLN A 105 -18.04 8.63 -10.70
CA GLN A 105 -19.13 9.20 -9.89
C GLN A 105 -19.44 8.39 -8.62
N ARG A 106 -18.88 7.18 -8.50
CA ARG A 106 -19.23 6.21 -7.45
C ARG A 106 -18.15 6.04 -6.39
N VAL A 107 -16.90 6.32 -6.77
CA VAL A 107 -15.74 6.14 -5.92
C VAL A 107 -15.49 7.39 -5.08
N ARG A 108 -15.28 7.20 -3.79
CA ARG A 108 -14.87 8.22 -2.83
C ARG A 108 -13.84 7.63 -1.88
N LEU A 109 -12.96 8.47 -1.33
CA LEU A 109 -12.15 8.09 -0.17
C LEU A 109 -12.94 8.32 1.11
N GLY A 110 -12.99 7.28 1.95
CA GLY A 110 -13.51 7.33 3.31
C GLY A 110 -12.43 7.71 4.32
N LEU A 111 -12.72 7.44 5.59
CA LEU A 111 -11.75 7.59 6.67
C LEU A 111 -10.59 6.60 6.49
N ASN A 112 -9.42 6.93 7.03
CA ASN A 112 -8.21 6.08 6.96
C ASN A 112 -7.87 5.61 5.53
N ASN A 113 -8.19 6.44 4.53
CA ASN A 113 -7.96 6.16 3.11
C ASN A 113 -8.70 4.92 2.57
N ALA A 114 -9.78 4.49 3.23
CA ALA A 114 -10.62 3.42 2.72
C ALA A 114 -11.26 3.80 1.37
N LEU A 115 -11.36 2.84 0.45
CA LEU A 115 -12.07 3.02 -0.80
C LEU A 115 -13.56 2.77 -0.57
N MET A 116 -14.39 3.78 -0.84
CA MET A 116 -15.84 3.66 -0.82
C MET A 116 -16.38 3.64 -2.24
N ILE A 117 -17.21 2.66 -2.56
CA ILE A 117 -17.88 2.52 -3.85
C ILE A 117 -19.38 2.43 -3.63
N PHE A 118 -20.13 3.38 -4.18
CA PHE A 118 -21.60 3.37 -4.09
C PHE A 118 -22.26 3.96 -5.35
N PRO A 119 -23.32 3.34 -5.89
CA PRO A 119 -23.82 2.00 -5.57
C PRO A 119 -22.94 0.90 -6.19
N THR A 120 -22.85 -0.27 -5.54
CA THR A 120 -22.24 -1.48 -6.12
C THR A 120 -23.06 -2.00 -7.31
N LYS A 121 -22.37 -2.47 -8.35
CA LYS A 121 -22.94 -3.01 -9.58
C LYS A 121 -22.47 -4.44 -9.81
N ILE A 122 -23.21 -5.20 -10.61
CA ILE A 122 -22.84 -6.57 -11.03
C ILE A 122 -21.44 -6.58 -11.70
N ALA A 123 -21.10 -5.52 -12.43
CA ALA A 123 -19.79 -5.39 -13.08
C ALA A 123 -18.61 -5.22 -12.10
N ASP A 124 -18.88 -4.95 -10.81
CA ASP A 124 -17.88 -4.89 -9.76
C ASP A 124 -17.54 -6.29 -9.21
N ASP A 125 -18.32 -7.33 -9.53
CA ASP A 125 -18.04 -8.73 -9.14
C ASP A 125 -16.75 -9.24 -9.78
N GLY A 126 -15.92 -9.92 -8.97
CA GLY A 126 -14.62 -10.45 -9.38
C GLY A 126 -13.54 -9.40 -9.64
N ARG A 127 -13.85 -8.10 -9.48
CA ARG A 127 -12.85 -7.04 -9.60
C ARG A 127 -11.89 -7.06 -8.42
N VAL A 128 -10.63 -6.75 -8.69
CA VAL A 128 -9.59 -6.60 -7.67
C VAL A 128 -9.31 -5.11 -7.50
N PHE A 129 -9.40 -4.63 -6.26
CA PHE A 129 -9.06 -3.26 -5.89
C PHE A 129 -7.81 -3.26 -5.03
N SER A 130 -6.80 -2.51 -5.45
CA SER A 130 -5.48 -2.52 -4.82
C SER A 130 -5.13 -1.15 -4.27
N CYS A 131 -4.74 -1.09 -3.00
CA CYS A 131 -4.21 0.09 -2.34
C CYS A 131 -2.70 0.02 -2.26
N HIS A 132 -2.03 1.04 -2.78
CA HIS A 132 -0.58 1.19 -2.75
C HIS A 132 -0.23 2.38 -1.87
N VAL A 133 0.40 2.15 -0.72
CA VAL A 133 0.82 3.22 0.21
C VAL A 133 2.33 3.39 0.13
N MET A 134 2.79 4.61 -0.13
CA MET A 134 4.20 4.94 -0.24
C MET A 134 4.70 5.57 1.08
N TYR A 135 5.31 4.78 1.95
CA TYR A 135 5.85 5.29 3.22
C TYR A 135 7.32 5.70 3.14
N HIS A 136 8.03 5.21 2.14
CA HIS A 136 9.40 5.58 1.79
C HIS A 136 9.49 5.64 0.25
N PRO A 137 10.36 6.48 -0.35
CA PRO A 137 10.48 6.57 -1.82
C PRO A 137 10.71 5.22 -2.52
N GLU A 138 11.32 4.27 -1.82
CA GLU A 138 11.66 2.94 -2.33
C GLU A 138 10.80 1.81 -1.72
N ARG A 139 9.83 2.14 -0.85
CA ARG A 139 9.01 1.12 -0.17
C ARG A 139 7.53 1.44 -0.32
N VAL A 140 6.84 0.50 -0.96
CA VAL A 140 5.40 0.56 -1.20
C VAL A 140 4.77 -0.64 -0.49
N GLN A 141 3.76 -0.37 0.34
CA GLN A 141 2.92 -1.43 0.88
C GLN A 141 1.72 -1.62 -0.04
N LYS A 142 1.44 -2.87 -0.41
CA LYS A 142 0.35 -3.23 -1.32
C LYS A 142 -0.67 -4.10 -0.61
N SER A 143 -1.94 -3.79 -0.80
CA SER A 143 -3.07 -4.56 -0.30
C SER A 143 -4.10 -4.66 -1.40
N SER A 144 -4.55 -5.88 -1.71
CA SER A 144 -5.43 -6.20 -2.83
C SER A 144 -6.68 -6.89 -2.32
N THR A 145 -7.85 -6.39 -2.70
CA THR A 145 -9.15 -6.92 -2.29
C THR A 145 -9.95 -7.35 -3.50
N THR A 146 -10.32 -8.64 -3.56
CA THR A 146 -11.25 -9.18 -4.55
C THR A 146 -12.68 -8.99 -4.07
N VAL A 147 -13.54 -8.41 -4.90
CA VAL A 147 -14.94 -8.15 -4.57
C VAL A 147 -15.83 -9.28 -5.06
N ARG A 148 -16.78 -9.69 -4.22
CA ARG A 148 -17.89 -10.59 -4.59
C ARG A 148 -19.22 -9.88 -4.39
N VAL A 149 -20.00 -9.78 -5.45
CA VAL A 149 -21.28 -9.07 -5.45
C VAL A 149 -22.44 -10.05 -5.54
N PHE A 150 -23.34 -9.98 -4.56
CA PHE A 150 -24.53 -10.82 -4.51
C PHE A 150 -25.78 -10.08 -4.97
N GLY A 151 -26.56 -10.73 -5.83
CA GLY A 151 -27.92 -10.31 -6.18
C GLY A 151 -28.93 -10.88 -5.19
N LYS A 152 -30.02 -10.14 -4.97
CA LYS A 152 -31.17 -10.63 -4.21
C LYS A 152 -31.99 -11.60 -5.05
#